data_AF-A0A942B5W3-F1
#
_entry.id   AF-A0A942B5W3-F1
#
_cell.length_a   1.000
_cell.length_b   1.000
_cell.length_c   1.000
_cell.angle_alpha   90.00
_cell.angle_beta   90.00
_cell.angle_gamma   90.00
#
_symmetry.space_group_name_H-M   'P 1'
#
loop_
_entity.id
_entity.type
_entity.pdbx_description
1 polymer ?
#
loop_
_entity_poly.entity_id
_entity_poly.type
_entity_poly.pdbx_seq_one_letter_code
_entity_poly.pdbx_strand_id
1 'polypeptide(L)'
;MRRRRAMIMIFVSMMLIAITTIIMASVDVGRMAITKQRQIERDGKWQLCLDSAKAYVTANLVSKSTYTQSFNLTVNNITLKVDSALSTWQTPYGVQTTVKGTLDGKSKTSTLYFGKRATVQPCQFGLFFTSAITPTGSVSNTGDLYYYGSIDGSKLTIGGDVYSPDTTSPTFSSLTGSFIGRQPGFKIALNDAAYAGSASITSSGDTTLSNPTCLLSLSQSQLRYHTGNLTIKGTVTGEITVFVKGTVTIKATTPLTNILSRLVVICDGDVYFDTGTSGVFVICNGMVSTTSSGGNRIVNGSLAGATLKNTDGGNGSPFSVNFDSYFVNNTGGGYRYWIPGQW
;
A
#
# COMPACT_ATOMS: atom_id res chain seq x y z
N MET A 1 86.38 33.48 -29.65
CA MET A 1 85.57 33.51 -28.40
C MET A 1 84.12 33.99 -28.58
N ARG A 2 83.81 35.02 -29.39
CA ARG A 2 82.44 35.54 -29.57
C ARG A 2 81.39 34.52 -30.06
N ARG A 3 81.72 33.66 -31.03
CA ARG A 3 80.79 32.61 -31.54
C ARG A 3 80.41 31.55 -30.49
N ARG A 4 81.35 31.14 -29.62
CA ARG A 4 81.06 30.21 -28.51
C ARG A 4 80.11 30.83 -27.48
N ARG A 5 80.24 32.13 -27.18
CA ARG A 5 79.33 32.83 -26.26
C ARG A 5 77.90 32.96 -26.82
N ALA A 6 77.76 33.23 -28.11
CA ALA A 6 76.45 33.30 -28.78
C ALA A 6 75.75 31.93 -28.78
N MET A 7 76.48 30.85 -29.05
CA MET A 7 75.95 29.49 -29.05
C MET A 7 75.50 29.03 -27.66
N ILE A 8 76.26 29.40 -26.62
CA ILE A 8 75.88 29.15 -25.21
C ILE A 8 74.62 29.93 -24.85
N MET A 9 74.50 31.20 -25.27
CA MET A 9 73.28 31.99 -24.99
C MET A 9 72.05 31.41 -25.69
N ILE A 10 72.17 30.92 -26.93
CA ILE A 10 71.04 30.27 -27.62
C ILE A 10 70.62 28.98 -26.89
N PHE A 11 71.59 28.17 -26.46
CA PHE A 11 71.31 26.94 -25.72
C PHE A 11 70.60 27.21 -24.39
N VAL A 12 71.09 28.19 -23.62
CA VAL A 12 70.47 28.63 -22.36
C VAL A 12 69.05 29.17 -22.60
N SER A 13 68.84 29.91 -23.69
CA SER A 13 67.51 30.44 -24.07
C SER A 13 66.53 29.32 -24.40
N MET A 14 66.94 28.35 -25.23
CA MET A 14 66.09 27.20 -25.58
C MET A 14 65.78 26.34 -24.36
N MET A 15 66.76 26.15 -23.47
CA MET A 15 66.56 25.40 -22.23
C MET A 15 65.59 26.12 -21.28
N LEU A 16 65.67 27.45 -21.17
CA LEU A 16 64.72 28.27 -20.41
C LEU A 16 63.29 28.16 -20.96
N ILE A 17 63.12 28.23 -22.28
CA ILE A 17 61.81 28.05 -22.95
C ILE A 17 61.26 26.65 -22.68
N ALA A 18 62.08 25.61 -22.86
CA ALA A 18 61.68 24.23 -22.61
C ALA A 18 61.24 23.99 -21.16
N ILE A 19 62.02 24.48 -20.19
CA ILE A 19 61.70 24.36 -18.76
C ILE A 19 60.41 25.11 -18.42
N THR A 20 60.22 26.34 -18.92
CA THR A 20 58.98 27.08 -18.68
C THR A 20 57.76 26.39 -19.28
N THR A 21 57.85 25.83 -20.49
CA THR A 21 56.76 25.04 -21.08
C THR A 21 56.44 23.78 -20.27
N ILE A 22 57.46 23.07 -19.75
CA ILE A 22 57.25 21.88 -18.91
C ILE A 22 56.57 22.25 -17.59
N ILE A 23 56.98 23.34 -16.96
CA ILE A 23 56.36 23.84 -15.72
C ILE A 23 54.91 24.25 -15.99
N MET A 24 54.62 24.99 -17.06
CA MET A 24 53.25 25.37 -17.41
C MET A 24 52.36 24.15 -17.68
N ALA A 25 52.84 23.20 -18.48
CA ALA A 25 52.12 21.96 -18.75
C ALA A 25 51.85 21.16 -17.46
N SER A 26 52.81 21.10 -16.54
CA SER A 26 52.65 20.41 -15.25
C SER A 26 51.62 21.11 -14.35
N VAL A 27 51.61 22.45 -14.33
CA VAL A 27 50.62 23.25 -13.58
C VAL A 27 49.22 23.06 -14.15
N ASP A 28 49.08 23.02 -15.47
CA ASP A 28 47.78 22.79 -16.12
C ASP A 28 47.24 21.39 -15.85
N VAL A 29 48.09 20.35 -15.90
CA VAL A 29 47.73 18.99 -15.52
C VAL A 29 47.31 18.91 -14.06
N GLY A 30 48.04 19.58 -13.15
CA GLY A 30 47.69 19.64 -11.73
C GLY A 30 46.34 20.33 -11.48
N ARG A 31 46.08 21.46 -12.15
CA ARG A 31 44.79 22.17 -12.08
C ARG A 31 43.64 21.32 -12.62
N MET A 32 43.86 20.59 -13.72
CA MET A 32 42.88 19.68 -14.31
C MET A 32 42.57 18.49 -13.38
N ALA A 33 43.59 17.91 -12.74
CA ALA A 33 43.42 16.84 -11.78
C ALA A 33 42.60 17.27 -10.55
N ILE A 34 42.92 18.43 -9.96
CA ILE A 34 42.16 19.01 -8.83
C ILE A 34 40.71 19.27 -9.23
N THR A 35 40.49 19.80 -10.44
CA THR A 35 39.14 20.07 -10.94
C THR A 35 38.32 18.79 -11.11
N LYS A 36 38.93 17.74 -11.68
CA LYS A 36 38.28 16.42 -11.81
C LYS A 36 38.00 15.78 -10.45
N GLN A 37 38.94 15.83 -9.51
CA GLN A 37 38.73 15.29 -8.18
C GLN A 37 37.57 15.98 -7.46
N ARG A 38 37.52 17.32 -7.50
CA ARG A 38 36.39 18.09 -6.94
C ARG A 38 35.06 17.77 -7.62
N GLN A 39 35.07 17.43 -8.90
CA GLN A 39 33.87 16.99 -9.60
C GLN A 39 33.40 15.62 -9.12
N ILE A 40 34.33 14.65 -8.99
CA ILE A 40 34.03 13.29 -8.51
C ILE A 40 33.50 13.33 -7.08
N GLU A 41 34.15 14.08 -6.18
CA GLU A 41 33.71 14.23 -4.79
C GLU A 41 32.30 14.84 -4.71
N ARG A 42 32.02 15.85 -5.55
CA ARG A 42 30.70 16.47 -5.64
C ARG A 42 29.65 15.49 -6.14
N ASP A 43 29.96 14.71 -7.17
CA ASP A 43 29.04 13.72 -7.71
C ASP A 43 28.80 12.57 -6.71
N GLY A 44 29.83 12.15 -5.97
CA GLY A 44 29.70 11.19 -4.88
C GLY A 44 28.81 11.70 -3.74
N LYS A 45 28.99 12.95 -3.30
CA LYS A 45 28.09 13.58 -2.31
C LYS A 45 26.65 13.63 -2.80
N TRP A 46 26.44 13.98 -4.08
CA TRP A 46 25.11 14.01 -4.67
C TRP A 46 24.46 12.62 -4.72
N GLN A 47 25.22 11.57 -5.07
CA GLN A 47 24.69 10.19 -5.08
C GLN A 47 24.28 9.72 -3.67
N LEU A 48 25.07 10.01 -2.64
CA LEU A 48 24.69 9.71 -1.24
C LEU A 48 23.40 10.41 -0.80
N CYS A 49 23.21 11.66 -1.23
CA CYS A 49 21.96 12.40 -1.04
C CYS A 49 20.78 11.70 -1.74
N LEU A 50 20.97 11.24 -2.97
CA LEU A 50 19.94 10.50 -3.71
C LEU A 50 19.59 9.17 -3.05
N ASP A 51 20.59 8.40 -2.59
CA ASP A 51 20.34 7.12 -1.91
C ASP A 51 19.60 7.30 -0.58
N SER A 52 19.91 8.37 0.14
CA SER A 52 19.16 8.74 1.36
C SER A 52 17.70 9.11 1.04
N ALA A 53 17.48 9.89 -0.02
CA ALA A 53 16.12 10.19 -0.49
C ALA A 53 15.37 8.92 -0.93
N LYS A 54 16.05 7.97 -1.61
CA LYS A 54 15.48 6.67 -1.97
C LYS A 54 15.04 5.87 -0.75
N ALA A 55 15.90 5.75 0.25
CA ALA A 55 15.58 5.01 1.47
C ALA A 55 14.36 5.61 2.18
N TYR A 56 14.32 6.94 2.31
CA TYR A 56 13.19 7.63 2.95
C TYR A 56 11.88 7.45 2.18
N VAL A 57 11.91 7.64 0.86
CA VAL A 57 10.72 7.45 0.01
C VAL A 57 10.23 6.01 0.10
N THR A 58 11.13 5.03 -0.02
CA THR A 58 10.80 3.60 0.01
C THR A 58 10.16 3.20 1.34
N ALA A 59 10.70 3.67 2.48
CA ALA A 59 10.14 3.37 3.80
C ALA A 59 8.71 3.92 3.97
N ASN A 60 8.40 5.06 3.35
CA ASN A 60 7.08 5.69 3.44
C ASN A 60 6.13 5.29 2.30
N LEU A 61 6.62 4.58 1.29
CA LEU A 61 5.83 4.13 0.13
C LEU A 61 4.82 3.04 0.52
N VAL A 62 5.16 2.22 1.51
CA VAL A 62 4.45 0.97 1.87
C VAL A 62 3.08 1.21 2.50
N SER A 63 2.85 2.40 3.09
CA SER A 63 1.70 2.64 3.96
C SER A 63 0.61 3.55 3.38
N LYS A 64 0.79 4.16 2.20
CA LYS A 64 -0.15 5.15 1.68
C LYS A 64 -0.57 4.90 0.24
N SER A 65 -1.86 4.73 0.05
CA SER A 65 -2.60 4.65 -1.22
C SER A 65 -2.47 5.94 -2.06
N THR A 66 -2.12 7.10 -1.49
CA THR A 66 -1.61 8.29 -2.20
C THR A 66 -0.24 8.70 -1.71
N TYR A 67 0.73 8.63 -2.61
CA TYR A 67 2.09 9.09 -2.31
C TYR A 67 2.34 10.38 -3.09
N THR A 68 1.74 11.45 -2.59
CA THR A 68 2.14 12.82 -2.93
C THR A 68 2.71 13.44 -1.68
N GLN A 69 4.03 13.59 -1.63
CA GLN A 69 4.71 14.23 -0.52
C GLN A 69 5.77 15.18 -1.03
N SER A 70 5.76 16.40 -0.49
CA SER A 70 6.87 17.34 -0.60
C SER A 70 7.48 17.48 0.78
N PHE A 71 8.73 17.09 0.95
CA PHE A 71 9.46 17.23 2.20
C PHE A 71 10.87 17.72 1.96
N ASN A 72 11.45 18.33 3.00
CA ASN A 72 12.85 18.69 3.02
C ASN A 72 13.62 17.61 3.78
N LEU A 73 14.69 17.09 3.18
CA LEU A 73 15.59 16.13 3.79
C LEU A 73 16.97 16.77 3.88
N THR A 74 17.57 16.79 5.07
CA THR A 74 18.95 17.28 5.24
C THR A 74 19.89 16.10 5.34
N VAL A 75 20.86 16.00 4.43
CA VAL A 75 21.89 14.95 4.41
C VAL A 75 23.25 15.63 4.29
N ASN A 76 24.17 15.39 5.23
CA ASN A 76 25.50 16.01 5.24
C ASN A 76 25.48 17.53 5.04
N ASN A 77 24.63 18.25 5.78
CA ASN A 77 24.42 19.71 5.69
C ASN A 77 23.89 20.22 4.34
N ILE A 78 23.43 19.32 3.46
CA ILE A 78 22.75 19.67 2.21
C ILE A 78 21.26 19.49 2.43
N THR A 79 20.50 20.57 2.28
CA THR A 79 19.04 20.49 2.27
C THR A 79 18.56 20.11 0.87
N LEU A 80 17.84 19.00 0.80
CA LEU A 80 17.19 18.48 -0.39
C LEU A 80 15.70 18.76 -0.28
N LYS A 81 15.12 19.34 -1.32
CA LYS A 81 13.68 19.32 -1.52
C LYS A 81 13.33 18.06 -2.31
N VAL A 82 12.50 17.21 -1.72
CA VAL A 82 12.04 15.95 -2.32
C VAL A 82 10.57 16.08 -2.61
N ASP A 83 10.23 16.13 -3.90
CA ASP A 83 8.87 16.20 -4.42
C ASP A 83 8.53 14.84 -5.03
N SER A 84 7.65 14.06 -4.38
CA SER A 84 7.20 12.76 -4.87
C SER A 84 5.74 12.81 -5.26
N ALA A 85 5.41 12.20 -6.40
CA ALA A 85 4.05 12.06 -6.89
C ALA A 85 3.88 10.73 -7.64
N LEU A 86 2.63 10.33 -7.87
CA LEU A 86 2.33 9.23 -8.77
C LEU A 86 2.80 9.58 -10.18
N SER A 87 3.54 8.67 -10.81
CA SER A 87 4.00 8.86 -12.19
C SER A 87 2.83 8.79 -13.16
N THR A 88 2.76 9.75 -14.08
CA THR A 88 1.79 9.76 -15.18
C THR A 88 2.33 9.09 -16.45
N TRP A 89 3.59 8.64 -16.44
CA TRP A 89 4.29 8.13 -17.63
C TRP A 89 4.63 6.64 -17.50
N GLN A 90 4.23 5.88 -18.53
CA GLN A 90 4.65 4.51 -18.90
C GLN A 90 4.46 3.36 -17.90
N THR A 91 4.22 3.60 -16.61
CA THR A 91 3.84 2.56 -15.64
C THR A 91 2.73 3.08 -14.73
N PRO A 92 1.50 2.50 -14.75
CA PRO A 92 0.37 3.06 -14.00
C PRO A 92 0.48 3.02 -12.46
N TYR A 93 1.66 2.70 -11.89
CA TYR A 93 1.84 2.38 -10.47
C TYR A 93 3.20 2.75 -9.88
N GLY A 94 4.03 3.51 -10.61
CA GLY A 94 5.33 3.98 -10.13
C GLY A 94 5.24 5.32 -9.40
N VAL A 95 6.06 5.54 -8.39
CA VAL A 95 6.24 6.87 -7.79
C VAL A 95 7.42 7.55 -8.46
N GLN A 96 7.16 8.73 -9.03
CA GLN A 96 8.19 9.61 -9.54
C GLN A 96 8.58 10.60 -8.44
N THR A 97 9.85 10.59 -8.06
CA THR A 97 10.39 11.50 -7.07
C THR A 97 11.41 12.42 -7.73
N THR A 98 11.18 13.72 -7.64
CA THR A 98 12.13 14.74 -8.03
C THR A 98 12.88 15.22 -6.79
N VAL A 99 14.20 15.06 -6.78
CA VAL A 99 15.09 15.56 -5.73
C VAL A 99 15.80 16.80 -6.26
N LYS A 100 15.68 17.91 -5.55
CA LYS A 100 16.33 19.19 -5.85
C LYS A 100 17.19 19.60 -4.67
N GLY A 101 18.40 20.08 -4.92
CA GLY A 101 19.28 20.58 -3.86
C GLY A 101 20.35 21.49 -4.41
N THR A 102 21.05 22.18 -3.50
CA THR A 102 22.20 23.02 -3.86
C THR A 102 23.46 22.42 -3.26
N LEU A 103 24.45 22.14 -4.11
CA LEU A 103 25.73 21.59 -3.71
C LEU A 103 26.85 22.51 -4.19
N ASP A 104 27.61 23.06 -3.25
CA ASP A 104 28.69 24.03 -3.51
C ASP A 104 28.22 25.20 -4.41
N GLY A 105 27.06 25.77 -4.09
CA GLY A 105 26.46 26.89 -4.83
C GLY A 105 25.84 26.54 -6.18
N LYS A 106 25.87 25.27 -6.61
CA LYS A 106 25.22 24.81 -7.85
C LYS A 106 23.94 24.05 -7.55
N SER A 107 22.84 24.44 -8.19
CA SER A 107 21.60 23.68 -8.15
C SER A 107 21.75 22.37 -8.92
N LYS A 108 21.32 21.27 -8.31
CA LYS A 108 21.18 19.96 -8.96
C LYS A 108 19.74 19.47 -8.81
N THR A 109 19.28 18.80 -9.85
CA THR A 109 17.98 18.14 -9.90
C THR A 109 18.18 16.72 -10.42
N SER A 110 17.49 15.75 -9.84
CA SER A 110 17.44 14.39 -10.36
C SER A 110 16.05 13.80 -10.16
N THR A 111 15.65 12.94 -11.09
CA THR A 111 14.37 12.25 -11.04
C THR A 111 14.64 10.77 -10.80
N LEU A 112 13.95 10.22 -9.80
CA LEU A 112 13.99 8.83 -9.40
C LEU A 112 12.63 8.21 -9.70
N TYR A 113 12.63 6.96 -10.16
CA TYR A 113 11.42 6.18 -10.38
C TYR A 113 11.46 4.97 -9.45
N PHE A 114 10.46 4.87 -8.58
CA PHE A 114 10.27 3.72 -7.71
C PHE A 114 9.27 2.77 -8.36
N GLY A 115 9.61 1.49 -8.36
CA GLY A 115 8.82 0.41 -8.96
C GLY A 115 7.44 0.22 -8.32
N LYS A 116 6.66 -0.66 -8.94
CA LYS A 116 5.25 -0.98 -8.63
C LYS A 116 5.02 -1.05 -7.12
N ARG A 117 4.06 -0.26 -6.64
CA ARG A 117 3.50 -0.39 -5.30
C ARG A 117 3.11 -1.84 -5.02
N ALA A 118 3.18 -2.26 -3.75
CA ALA A 118 2.46 -3.45 -3.31
C ALA A 118 1.01 -3.33 -3.78
N THR A 119 0.49 -4.37 -4.43
CA THR A 119 -0.89 -4.42 -4.90
C THR A 119 -1.80 -4.07 -3.73
N VAL A 120 -2.58 -2.99 -3.86
CA VAL A 120 -3.53 -2.54 -2.85
C VAL A 120 -4.48 -3.70 -2.54
N GLN A 121 -4.56 -4.11 -1.28
CA GLN A 121 -5.34 -5.28 -0.86
C GLN A 121 -6.67 -4.82 -0.24
N PRO A 122 -7.77 -5.58 -0.45
CA PRO A 122 -9.07 -5.22 0.13
C PRO A 122 -9.05 -5.09 1.67
N CYS A 123 -8.22 -5.87 2.36
CA CYS A 123 -8.08 -5.83 3.82
C CYS A 123 -7.43 -4.55 4.37
N GLN A 124 -6.94 -3.65 3.50
CA GLN A 124 -6.41 -2.35 3.90
C GLN A 124 -7.52 -1.32 4.13
N PHE A 125 -8.75 -1.61 3.71
CA PHE A 125 -9.91 -0.73 3.84
C PHE A 125 -10.87 -1.30 4.87
N GLY A 126 -11.61 -0.43 5.56
CA GLY A 126 -12.77 -0.86 6.33
C GLY A 126 -13.87 -1.39 5.41
N LEU A 127 -14.08 -0.69 4.30
CA LEU A 127 -15.04 -1.03 3.26
C LEU A 127 -14.37 -1.00 1.88
N PHE A 128 -14.52 -2.07 1.11
CA PHE A 128 -14.00 -2.19 -0.25
C PHE A 128 -15.08 -2.76 -1.17
N PHE A 129 -15.47 -2.02 -2.20
CA PHE A 129 -16.50 -2.49 -3.12
C PHE A 129 -16.06 -2.37 -4.58
N THR A 130 -16.26 -3.46 -5.33
CA THR A 130 -15.88 -3.55 -6.75
C THR A 130 -17.01 -3.16 -7.70
N SER A 131 -18.18 -2.79 -7.16
CA SER A 131 -19.33 -2.31 -7.91
C SER A 131 -20.13 -1.29 -7.10
N ALA A 132 -21.23 -0.81 -7.68
CA ALA A 132 -22.07 0.21 -7.09
C ALA A 132 -22.56 -0.20 -5.68
N ILE A 133 -22.55 0.77 -4.77
CA ILE A 133 -23.00 0.59 -3.39
C ILE A 133 -24.34 1.32 -3.22
N THR A 134 -25.39 0.54 -2.99
CA THR A 134 -26.76 1.07 -2.82
C THR A 134 -27.26 0.73 -1.41
N PRO A 135 -26.75 1.41 -0.36
CA PRO A 135 -27.20 1.16 0.99
C PRO A 135 -28.70 1.47 1.11
N THR A 136 -29.49 0.49 1.54
CA THR A 136 -30.91 0.69 1.83
C THR A 136 -31.13 1.39 3.18
N GLY A 137 -30.29 1.12 4.18
CA GLY A 137 -30.21 1.82 5.47
C GLY A 137 -28.83 2.43 5.76
N SER A 138 -28.71 3.17 6.87
CA SER A 138 -27.46 3.84 7.25
C SER A 138 -26.31 2.87 7.51
N VAL A 139 -25.10 3.24 7.07
CA VAL A 139 -23.86 2.50 7.27
C VAL A 139 -22.80 3.44 7.85
N SER A 140 -22.05 2.96 8.84
CA SER A 140 -20.92 3.67 9.44
C SER A 140 -19.66 2.82 9.35
N ASN A 141 -18.55 3.43 8.94
CA ASN A 141 -17.24 2.79 8.87
C ASN A 141 -16.20 3.68 9.54
N THR A 142 -15.37 3.13 10.42
CA THR A 142 -14.29 3.90 11.06
C THR A 142 -12.99 3.92 10.24
N GLY A 143 -12.87 3.08 9.21
CA GLY A 143 -11.69 3.01 8.34
C GLY A 143 -11.88 3.71 7.00
N ASP A 144 -10.95 3.42 6.10
CA ASP A 144 -10.98 3.88 4.71
C ASP A 144 -12.08 3.17 3.90
N LEU A 145 -12.56 3.83 2.84
CA LEU A 145 -13.54 3.30 1.89
C LEU A 145 -12.94 3.28 0.48
N TYR A 146 -12.95 2.13 -0.17
CA TYR A 146 -12.78 2.02 -1.62
C TYR A 146 -14.10 1.62 -2.28
N TYR A 147 -14.46 2.28 -3.38
CA TYR A 147 -15.63 1.90 -4.18
C TYR A 147 -15.38 2.06 -5.68
N TYR A 148 -16.14 1.31 -6.49
CA TYR A 148 -16.16 1.41 -7.94
C TYR A 148 -17.59 1.66 -8.43
N GLY A 149 -17.81 2.68 -9.27
CA GLY A 149 -19.12 3.02 -9.80
C GLY A 149 -19.94 3.89 -8.84
N SER A 150 -21.26 3.95 -9.05
CA SER A 150 -22.13 4.87 -8.29
C SER A 150 -22.31 4.46 -6.83
N ILE A 151 -22.36 5.46 -5.95
CA ILE A 151 -22.56 5.29 -4.51
C ILE A 151 -23.58 6.31 -4.01
N ASP A 152 -24.54 5.85 -3.21
CA ASP A 152 -25.42 6.75 -2.44
C ASP A 152 -24.73 7.13 -1.12
N GLY A 153 -23.91 8.19 -1.16
CA GLY A 153 -23.16 8.69 -0.01
C GLY A 153 -24.05 9.22 1.13
N SER A 154 -25.31 9.56 0.87
CA SER A 154 -26.21 10.18 1.86
C SER A 154 -26.52 9.30 3.07
N LYS A 155 -26.21 8.00 2.97
CA LYS A 155 -26.40 7.00 4.04
C LYS A 155 -25.08 6.45 4.59
N LEU A 156 -23.95 7.03 4.20
CA LEU A 156 -22.62 6.52 4.53
C LEU A 156 -21.84 7.53 5.39
N THR A 157 -21.55 7.13 6.62
CA THR A 157 -20.63 7.83 7.52
C THR A 157 -19.25 7.17 7.46
N ILE A 158 -18.22 7.89 7.01
CA ILE A 158 -16.86 7.36 6.81
C ILE A 158 -15.86 8.11 7.70
N GLY A 159 -15.14 7.37 8.54
CA GLY A 159 -14.11 7.89 9.45
C GLY A 159 -12.73 8.04 8.81
N GLY A 160 -12.47 7.37 7.70
CA GLY A 160 -11.19 7.43 6.97
C GLY A 160 -11.27 8.16 5.63
N ASP A 161 -10.27 7.91 4.78
CA ASP A 161 -10.18 8.45 3.42
C ASP A 161 -11.06 7.65 2.44
N VAL A 162 -11.52 8.32 1.39
CA VAL A 162 -12.38 7.72 0.35
C VAL A 162 -11.65 7.63 -0.98
N TYR A 163 -11.65 6.45 -1.56
CA TYR A 163 -10.94 6.08 -2.77
C TYR A 163 -11.92 5.58 -3.83
N SER A 164 -11.77 6.09 -5.04
CA SER A 164 -12.55 5.67 -6.21
C SER A 164 -11.77 5.95 -7.49
N PRO A 165 -11.95 5.16 -8.56
CA PRO A 165 -11.49 5.53 -9.89
C PRO A 165 -12.21 6.75 -10.45
N ASP A 166 -13.42 7.03 -9.97
CA ASP A 166 -14.21 8.15 -10.42
C ASP A 166 -13.62 9.48 -9.93
N THR A 167 -13.85 10.53 -10.70
CA THR A 167 -13.33 11.88 -10.40
C THR A 167 -14.28 12.72 -9.57
N THR A 168 -15.54 12.30 -9.43
CA THR A 168 -16.58 13.03 -8.72
C THR A 168 -16.76 12.47 -7.32
N SER A 169 -16.57 13.34 -6.31
CA SER A 169 -16.89 12.97 -4.94
C SER A 169 -18.41 12.94 -4.74
N PRO A 170 -19.00 11.85 -4.26
CA PRO A 170 -20.37 11.83 -3.79
C PRO A 170 -20.48 12.66 -2.50
N THR A 171 -21.69 13.11 -2.18
CA THR A 171 -21.97 13.76 -0.90
C THR A 171 -22.20 12.69 0.16
N PHE A 172 -21.25 12.57 1.10
CA PHE A 172 -21.36 11.68 2.25
C PHE A 172 -22.21 12.31 3.36
N SER A 173 -22.92 11.49 4.15
CA SER A 173 -23.63 11.99 5.35
C SER A 173 -22.65 12.57 6.37
N SER A 174 -21.47 11.97 6.48
CA SER A 174 -20.32 12.48 7.23
C SER A 174 -19.03 11.85 6.71
N LEU A 175 -18.00 12.66 6.52
CA LEU A 175 -16.67 12.24 6.10
C LEU A 175 -15.64 12.94 6.99
N THR A 176 -14.85 12.16 7.73
CA THR A 176 -13.76 12.71 8.58
C THR A 176 -12.45 12.84 7.80
N GLY A 177 -12.19 11.92 6.86
CA GLY A 177 -11.02 11.97 5.99
C GLY A 177 -11.23 12.86 4.76
N SER A 178 -10.45 12.58 3.71
CA SER A 178 -10.53 13.28 2.42
C SER A 178 -11.04 12.36 1.31
N PHE A 179 -11.75 12.93 0.34
CA PHE A 179 -11.97 12.25 -0.94
C PHE A 179 -10.71 12.35 -1.79
N ILE A 180 -10.15 11.20 -2.12
CA ILE A 180 -8.85 11.10 -2.80
C ILE A 180 -9.01 10.97 -4.33
N GLY A 181 -10.05 10.28 -4.81
CA GLY A 181 -10.33 10.08 -6.25
C GLY A 181 -9.18 9.44 -7.05
N ARG A 182 -9.42 9.16 -8.34
CA ARG A 182 -8.41 8.67 -9.33
C ARG A 182 -7.57 7.46 -8.88
N GLN A 183 -8.12 6.56 -8.07
CA GLN A 183 -7.48 5.28 -7.78
C GLN A 183 -7.84 4.27 -8.86
N PRO A 184 -6.88 3.57 -9.50
CA PRO A 184 -7.21 2.58 -10.50
C PRO A 184 -8.20 1.53 -9.96
N GLY A 185 -9.10 1.08 -10.84
CA GLY A 185 -10.03 0.00 -10.54
C GLY A 185 -9.29 -1.25 -10.06
N PHE A 186 -9.55 -1.71 -8.85
CA PHE A 186 -9.07 -2.99 -8.34
C PHE A 186 -10.24 -3.97 -8.34
N LYS A 187 -10.10 -5.09 -9.04
CA LYS A 187 -11.08 -6.18 -8.99
C LYS A 187 -10.51 -7.33 -8.18
N ILE A 188 -11.32 -7.85 -7.27
CA ILE A 188 -11.00 -9.09 -6.57
C ILE A 188 -11.28 -10.23 -7.55
N ALA A 189 -10.22 -10.83 -8.09
CA ALA A 189 -10.33 -12.10 -8.80
C ALA A 189 -10.11 -13.22 -7.77
N LEU A 190 -11.20 -13.91 -7.40
CA LEU A 190 -11.11 -15.13 -6.61
C LEU A 190 -10.81 -16.31 -7.55
N ASN A 191 -9.69 -16.99 -7.34
CA ASN A 191 -9.32 -18.18 -8.10
C ASN A 191 -9.64 -19.45 -7.30
N ASP A 192 -10.85 -19.98 -7.49
CA ASP A 192 -11.38 -21.18 -6.83
C ASP A 192 -10.35 -22.34 -6.85
N ALA A 193 -9.75 -22.61 -8.01
CA ALA A 193 -8.78 -23.69 -8.18
C ALA A 193 -7.50 -23.47 -7.36
N ALA A 194 -7.03 -22.22 -7.26
CA ALA A 194 -5.85 -21.90 -6.45
C ALA A 194 -6.11 -22.07 -4.95
N TYR A 195 -7.31 -21.68 -4.48
CA TYR A 195 -7.71 -21.91 -3.10
C TYR A 195 -7.88 -23.39 -2.79
N ALA A 196 -8.56 -24.14 -3.66
CA ALA A 196 -8.71 -25.59 -3.50
C ALA A 196 -7.35 -26.30 -3.45
N GLY A 197 -6.41 -25.93 -4.33
CA GLY A 197 -5.07 -26.53 -4.40
C GLY A 197 -4.14 -26.17 -3.23
N SER A 198 -4.40 -25.05 -2.54
CA SER A 198 -3.59 -24.59 -1.39
C SER A 198 -4.21 -24.92 -0.03
N ALA A 199 -5.42 -25.50 -0.01
CA ALA A 199 -6.16 -25.73 1.23
C ALA A 199 -5.57 -26.90 2.03
N SER A 200 -5.41 -26.69 3.34
CA SER A 200 -4.99 -27.74 4.27
C SER A 200 -6.15 -28.63 4.70
N ILE A 201 -7.38 -28.15 4.60
CA ILE A 201 -8.61 -28.87 4.94
C ILE A 201 -9.64 -28.62 3.85
N THR A 202 -10.24 -29.68 3.31
CA THR A 202 -11.33 -29.60 2.34
C THR A 202 -12.59 -30.26 2.89
N SER A 203 -13.75 -29.64 2.66
CA SER A 203 -15.06 -30.15 3.09
C SER A 203 -16.16 -29.80 2.09
N SER A 204 -17.29 -30.49 2.16
CA SER A 204 -18.42 -30.34 1.24
C SER A 204 -19.77 -30.51 1.91
N GLY A 205 -20.82 -29.95 1.30
CA GLY A 205 -22.20 -29.99 1.78
C GLY A 205 -22.50 -28.91 2.82
N ASP A 206 -23.79 -28.63 3.05
CA ASP A 206 -24.19 -27.56 3.96
C ASP A 206 -23.76 -27.87 5.40
N THR A 207 -22.92 -27.00 5.97
CA THR A 207 -22.21 -27.29 7.22
C THR A 207 -22.29 -26.12 8.20
N THR A 208 -22.31 -26.43 9.50
CA THR A 208 -22.12 -25.45 10.57
C THR A 208 -20.78 -25.65 11.27
N LEU A 209 -19.89 -24.67 11.16
CA LEU A 209 -18.64 -24.61 11.90
C LEU A 209 -18.87 -23.91 13.25
N SER A 210 -18.76 -24.68 14.34
CA SER A 210 -18.95 -24.18 15.71
C SER A 210 -17.59 -24.04 16.43
N ASN A 211 -17.35 -22.90 17.10
CA ASN A 211 -16.12 -22.58 17.83
C ASN A 211 -14.83 -22.86 17.02
N PRO A 212 -14.67 -22.22 15.85
CA PRO A 212 -13.54 -22.50 14.98
C PRO A 212 -12.22 -22.17 15.69
N THR A 213 -11.37 -23.19 15.81
CA THR A 213 -10.07 -23.10 16.46
C THR A 213 -8.98 -23.47 15.46
N CYS A 214 -7.95 -22.61 15.35
CA CYS A 214 -6.71 -22.92 14.66
C CYS A 214 -5.73 -23.57 15.65
N LEU A 215 -5.12 -24.69 15.26
CA LEU A 215 -4.02 -25.27 16.02
C LEU A 215 -2.78 -24.39 15.80
N LEU A 216 -2.41 -23.61 16.83
CA LEU A 216 -1.26 -22.68 16.87
C LEU A 216 0.11 -23.33 16.55
N SER A 217 0.18 -24.65 16.32
CA SER A 217 1.42 -25.39 16.08
C SER A 217 1.87 -25.44 14.61
N LEU A 218 1.11 -24.90 13.67
CA LEU A 218 1.51 -24.87 12.25
C LEU A 218 2.07 -23.50 11.88
N SER A 219 3.27 -23.51 11.31
CA SER A 219 3.99 -22.34 10.78
C SER A 219 3.32 -21.69 9.55
N GLN A 220 2.14 -22.16 9.14
CA GLN A 220 1.41 -21.75 7.94
C GLN A 220 -0.06 -21.49 8.30
N SER A 221 -0.63 -20.42 7.75
CA SER A 221 -2.07 -20.13 7.86
C SER A 221 -2.88 -21.32 7.34
N GLN A 222 -3.78 -21.88 8.15
CA GLN A 222 -4.65 -22.97 7.70
C GLN A 222 -5.75 -22.41 6.80
N LEU A 223 -5.60 -22.58 5.49
CA LEU A 223 -6.68 -22.35 4.54
C LEU A 223 -7.63 -23.56 4.54
N ARG A 224 -8.90 -23.33 4.89
CA ARG A 224 -9.97 -24.31 4.76
C ARG A 224 -10.77 -24.04 3.50
N TYR A 225 -10.98 -25.05 2.67
CA TYR A 225 -11.80 -24.96 1.48
C TYR A 225 -13.13 -25.70 1.69
N HIS A 226 -14.24 -25.04 1.37
CA HIS A 226 -15.57 -25.57 1.59
C HIS A 226 -16.46 -25.41 0.35
N THR A 227 -17.10 -26.51 -0.06
CA THR A 227 -18.03 -26.55 -1.19
C THR A 227 -19.46 -26.76 -0.68
N GLY A 228 -20.29 -25.72 -0.78
CA GLY A 228 -21.63 -25.69 -0.17
C GLY A 228 -21.81 -24.46 0.71
N ASN A 229 -22.94 -24.36 1.41
CA ASN A 229 -23.21 -23.25 2.30
C ASN A 229 -22.57 -23.48 3.68
N LEU A 230 -21.97 -22.44 4.23
CA LEU A 230 -21.28 -22.51 5.52
C LEU A 230 -21.89 -21.55 6.54
N THR A 231 -22.32 -22.07 7.68
CA THR A 231 -22.65 -21.26 8.85
C THR A 231 -21.48 -21.26 9.83
N ILE A 232 -21.03 -20.09 10.29
CA ILE A 232 -19.98 -19.94 11.30
C ILE A 232 -20.59 -19.37 12.58
N LYS A 233 -20.33 -20.02 13.73
CA LYS A 233 -20.81 -19.56 15.05
C LYS A 233 -19.83 -19.90 16.17
N GLY A 234 -19.94 -19.21 17.30
CA GLY A 234 -19.12 -19.46 18.49
C GLY A 234 -17.75 -18.80 18.43
N THR A 235 -16.93 -18.99 19.47
CA THR A 235 -15.69 -18.24 19.68
C THR A 235 -14.60 -18.61 18.67
N VAL A 236 -13.96 -17.60 18.07
CA VAL A 236 -12.79 -17.78 17.18
C VAL A 236 -11.50 -17.80 18.00
N THR A 237 -10.69 -18.83 17.79
CA THR A 237 -9.36 -18.94 18.41
C THR A 237 -8.29 -19.14 17.36
N GLY A 238 -7.28 -18.26 17.36
CA GLY A 238 -6.17 -18.28 16.40
C GLY A 238 -6.51 -17.66 15.04
N GLU A 239 -5.63 -17.89 14.07
CA GLU A 239 -5.69 -17.32 12.72
C GLU A 239 -6.35 -18.32 11.76
N ILE A 240 -7.52 -18.00 11.23
CA ILE A 240 -8.31 -18.93 10.39
C ILE A 240 -8.66 -18.25 9.08
N THR A 241 -8.36 -18.92 7.96
CA THR A 241 -8.84 -18.50 6.63
C THR A 241 -9.75 -19.58 6.07
N VAL A 242 -10.95 -19.21 5.65
CA VAL A 242 -11.92 -20.13 5.03
C VAL A 242 -12.32 -19.59 3.67
N PHE A 243 -12.12 -20.40 2.63
CA PHE A 243 -12.72 -20.20 1.32
C PHE A 243 -14.00 -21.01 1.20
N VAL A 244 -15.08 -20.37 0.77
CA VAL A 244 -16.42 -20.97 0.62
C VAL A 244 -16.93 -20.68 -0.77
N LYS A 245 -17.33 -21.74 -1.49
CA LYS A 245 -17.91 -21.60 -2.83
C LYS A 245 -19.40 -21.20 -2.81
N GLY A 246 -20.12 -21.60 -1.76
CA GLY A 246 -21.53 -21.26 -1.57
C GLY A 246 -21.71 -19.98 -0.75
N THR A 247 -22.87 -19.84 -0.12
CA THR A 247 -23.20 -18.73 0.76
C THR A 247 -22.60 -18.90 2.15
N VAL A 248 -22.18 -17.81 2.78
CA VAL A 248 -21.72 -17.81 4.18
C VAL A 248 -22.70 -17.08 5.09
N THR A 249 -23.02 -17.67 6.24
CA THR A 249 -23.75 -17.02 7.32
C THR A 249 -22.87 -16.93 8.56
N ILE A 250 -22.59 -15.71 9.03
CA ILE A 250 -21.79 -15.44 10.23
C ILE A 250 -22.74 -15.04 11.36
N LYS A 251 -22.81 -15.86 12.41
CA LYS A 251 -23.76 -15.68 13.50
C LYS A 251 -23.27 -14.73 14.60
N ALA A 252 -24.23 -14.21 15.36
CA ALA A 252 -24.17 -13.22 16.44
C ALA A 252 -23.22 -13.47 17.64
N THR A 253 -22.46 -14.56 17.64
CA THR A 253 -21.70 -15.04 18.81
C THR A 253 -20.28 -15.44 18.42
N THR A 254 -19.67 -14.68 17.51
CA THR A 254 -18.32 -14.99 17.03
C THR A 254 -17.28 -14.01 17.62
N PRO A 255 -17.09 -13.95 18.96
CA PRO A 255 -16.07 -13.09 19.56
C PRO A 255 -14.67 -13.66 19.34
N LEU A 256 -13.68 -12.79 19.47
CA LEU A 256 -12.27 -13.17 19.51
C LEU A 256 -11.85 -13.57 20.92
N THR A 257 -11.00 -14.58 21.05
CA THR A 257 -10.32 -14.89 22.33
C THR A 257 -9.22 -13.88 22.68
N ASN A 258 -8.53 -13.31 21.68
CA ASN A 258 -7.45 -12.34 21.87
C ASN A 258 -7.21 -11.46 20.62
N ILE A 259 -6.32 -10.48 20.74
CA ILE A 259 -5.97 -9.54 19.65
C ILE A 259 -5.26 -10.21 18.46
N LEU A 260 -4.79 -11.45 18.57
CA LEU A 260 -4.17 -12.19 17.47
C LEU A 260 -5.13 -13.15 16.77
N SER A 261 -6.31 -13.41 17.35
CA SER A 261 -7.28 -14.31 16.74
C SER A 261 -8.04 -13.56 15.65
N ARG A 262 -8.10 -14.12 14.45
CA ARG A 262 -8.76 -13.49 13.30
C ARG A 262 -9.42 -14.53 12.41
N LEU A 263 -10.60 -14.19 11.91
CA LEU A 263 -11.32 -14.99 10.93
C LEU A 263 -11.33 -14.25 9.60
N VAL A 264 -10.72 -14.84 8.59
CA VAL A 264 -10.81 -14.40 7.19
C VAL A 264 -11.78 -15.33 6.47
N VAL A 265 -12.84 -14.75 5.92
CA VAL A 265 -13.86 -15.44 5.13
C VAL A 265 -13.75 -14.95 3.70
N ILE A 266 -13.51 -15.89 2.79
CA ILE A 266 -13.44 -15.64 1.36
C ILE A 266 -14.57 -16.44 0.72
N CYS A 267 -15.44 -15.77 -0.04
CA CYS A 267 -16.70 -16.35 -0.48
C CYS A 267 -16.97 -16.03 -1.95
N ASP A 268 -17.35 -17.03 -2.76
CA ASP A 268 -17.83 -16.75 -4.12
C ASP A 268 -19.30 -16.28 -4.12
N GLY A 269 -20.09 -16.75 -3.17
CA GLY A 269 -21.49 -16.37 -2.99
C GLY A 269 -21.71 -15.14 -2.10
N ASP A 270 -22.93 -15.06 -1.56
CA ASP A 270 -23.34 -14.00 -0.63
C ASP A 270 -22.81 -14.24 0.78
N VAL A 271 -22.70 -13.16 1.56
CA VAL A 271 -22.37 -13.21 2.98
C VAL A 271 -23.45 -12.52 3.80
N TYR A 272 -23.99 -13.28 4.75
CA TYR A 272 -25.03 -12.82 5.67
C TYR A 272 -24.46 -12.66 7.07
N PHE A 273 -24.61 -11.47 7.64
CA PHE A 273 -24.28 -11.19 9.02
C PHE A 273 -25.52 -11.20 9.90
N ASP A 274 -25.40 -11.90 11.03
CA ASP A 274 -26.32 -11.83 12.15
C ASP A 274 -25.73 -10.95 13.29
N THR A 275 -26.56 -10.53 14.24
CA THR A 275 -26.26 -9.43 15.19
C THR A 275 -25.01 -9.64 16.04
N GLY A 276 -23.93 -8.88 15.80
CA GLY A 276 -22.77 -8.83 16.72
C GLY A 276 -21.64 -9.79 16.35
N THR A 277 -20.76 -9.34 15.46
CA THR A 277 -19.61 -10.09 14.97
C THR A 277 -18.32 -9.34 15.31
N SER A 278 -17.24 -10.04 15.70
CA SER A 278 -15.93 -9.40 15.98
C SER A 278 -14.78 -10.10 15.27
N GLY A 279 -13.80 -9.36 14.79
CA GLY A 279 -12.55 -9.93 14.29
C GLY A 279 -12.64 -10.62 12.94
N VAL A 280 -13.61 -10.20 12.11
CA VAL A 280 -13.92 -10.85 10.83
C VAL A 280 -13.52 -9.96 9.65
N PHE A 281 -12.81 -10.55 8.72
CA PHE A 281 -12.42 -9.97 7.44
C PHE A 281 -13.15 -10.76 6.36
N VAL A 282 -14.03 -10.10 5.63
CA VAL A 282 -14.83 -10.76 4.58
C VAL A 282 -14.40 -10.26 3.22
N ILE A 283 -14.23 -11.20 2.30
CA ILE A 283 -14.00 -10.94 0.89
C ILE A 283 -15.00 -11.79 0.11
N CYS A 284 -15.95 -11.17 -0.56
CA CYS A 284 -16.93 -11.88 -1.37
C CYS A 284 -17.09 -11.32 -2.78
N ASN A 285 -17.38 -12.21 -3.73
CA ASN A 285 -17.85 -11.81 -5.06
C ASN A 285 -19.34 -11.45 -5.05
N GLY A 286 -20.11 -12.01 -4.11
CA GLY A 286 -21.53 -11.74 -3.96
C GLY A 286 -21.86 -10.49 -3.14
N MET A 287 -23.10 -10.48 -2.65
CA MET A 287 -23.66 -9.42 -1.82
C MET A 287 -23.27 -9.63 -0.34
N VAL A 288 -22.95 -8.53 0.33
CA VAL A 288 -22.92 -8.48 1.80
C VAL A 288 -24.28 -7.99 2.30
N SER A 289 -24.96 -8.81 3.11
CA SER A 289 -26.30 -8.52 3.64
C SER A 289 -26.37 -8.73 5.15
N THR A 290 -27.24 -7.95 5.79
CA THR A 290 -27.52 -8.01 7.24
C THR A 290 -28.96 -8.46 7.48
N THR A 291 -29.18 -9.65 8.05
CA THR A 291 -30.52 -10.26 8.09
C THR A 291 -31.36 -9.91 9.32
N SER A 292 -30.77 -9.26 10.32
CA SER A 292 -31.39 -9.08 11.63
C SER A 292 -31.65 -7.61 11.97
N SER A 293 -32.81 -7.38 12.59
CA SER A 293 -33.20 -6.11 13.20
C SER A 293 -32.39 -5.89 14.47
N GLY A 294 -31.57 -4.84 14.51
CA GLY A 294 -30.73 -4.51 15.67
C GLY A 294 -29.28 -4.32 15.30
N GLY A 295 -28.97 -3.18 14.66
CA GLY A 295 -27.63 -2.59 14.64
C GLY A 295 -26.50 -3.59 14.44
N ASN A 296 -26.48 -4.25 13.28
CA ASN A 296 -25.41 -5.19 12.96
C ASN A 296 -24.05 -4.47 13.04
N ARG A 297 -23.16 -4.96 13.91
CA ARG A 297 -21.85 -4.38 14.15
C ARG A 297 -20.77 -5.41 13.93
N ILE A 298 -19.79 -5.04 13.11
CA ILE A 298 -18.51 -5.74 12.97
C ILE A 298 -17.49 -4.96 13.77
N VAL A 299 -17.04 -5.53 14.88
CA VAL A 299 -15.95 -4.95 15.69
C VAL A 299 -14.62 -5.49 15.17
N ASN A 300 -13.67 -4.62 14.89
CA ASN A 300 -12.34 -5.01 14.42
C ASN A 300 -12.39 -5.89 13.15
N GLY A 301 -12.89 -5.35 12.03
CA GLY A 301 -13.02 -6.11 10.79
C GLY A 301 -12.87 -5.29 9.53
N SER A 302 -13.08 -5.95 8.39
CA SER A 302 -13.11 -5.31 7.07
C SER A 302 -14.06 -6.05 6.16
N LEU A 303 -14.69 -5.33 5.23
CA LEU A 303 -15.59 -5.90 4.26
C LEU A 303 -15.14 -5.57 2.86
N ALA A 304 -15.02 -6.60 2.05
CA ALA A 304 -14.83 -6.52 0.63
C ALA A 304 -15.95 -7.28 -0.08
N GLY A 305 -16.67 -6.63 -0.98
CA GLY A 305 -17.83 -7.22 -1.65
C GLY A 305 -18.08 -6.67 -3.04
N ALA A 306 -19.01 -7.26 -3.79
CA ALA A 306 -19.56 -6.60 -4.97
C ALA A 306 -20.52 -5.49 -4.55
N THR A 307 -21.47 -5.80 -3.67
CA THR A 307 -22.52 -4.86 -3.22
C THR A 307 -22.78 -5.01 -1.72
N LEU A 308 -23.19 -3.93 -1.06
CA LEU A 308 -23.70 -3.92 0.30
C LEU A 308 -25.20 -3.66 0.30
N LYS A 309 -25.98 -4.55 0.91
CA LYS A 309 -27.43 -4.38 1.13
C LYS A 309 -27.72 -4.43 2.62
N ASN A 310 -28.07 -3.30 3.21
CA ASN A 310 -28.51 -3.26 4.61
C ASN A 310 -30.03 -3.36 4.69
N THR A 311 -30.57 -4.56 4.87
CA THR A 311 -32.03 -4.81 4.88
C THR A 311 -32.76 -4.32 6.15
N ASP A 312 -32.09 -3.63 7.08
CA ASP A 312 -32.77 -3.09 8.26
C ASP A 312 -33.82 -2.05 7.85
N GLY A 313 -35.09 -2.40 8.07
CA GLY A 313 -36.28 -1.67 7.67
C GLY A 313 -36.59 -0.48 8.56
N GLY A 314 -35.66 0.47 8.68
CA GLY A 314 -35.94 1.80 9.23
C GLY A 314 -35.84 1.94 10.76
N ASN A 315 -35.44 0.92 11.53
CA ASN A 315 -35.34 1.00 13.00
C ASN A 315 -34.01 1.57 13.52
N GLY A 316 -33.49 2.61 12.86
CA GLY A 316 -32.58 3.59 13.46
C GLY A 316 -31.15 3.16 13.82
N SER A 317 -30.80 1.87 13.77
CA SER A 317 -29.46 1.41 14.14
C SER A 317 -28.59 1.18 12.90
N PRO A 318 -27.52 1.97 12.68
CA PRO A 318 -26.69 1.83 11.50
C PRO A 318 -25.94 0.49 11.49
N PHE A 319 -25.75 -0.09 10.29
CA PHE A 319 -24.76 -1.13 10.11
C PHE A 319 -23.37 -0.52 10.33
N SER A 320 -22.59 -1.03 11.30
CA SER A 320 -21.31 -0.43 11.66
C SER A 320 -20.15 -1.39 11.46
N VAL A 321 -19.11 -0.90 10.77
CA VAL A 321 -17.82 -1.58 10.62
C VAL A 321 -16.77 -0.76 11.35
N ASN A 322 -16.28 -1.30 12.46
CA ASN A 322 -15.12 -0.75 13.13
C ASN A 322 -13.88 -1.41 12.52
N PHE A 323 -13.16 -0.64 11.72
CA PHE A 323 -11.99 -1.12 11.00
C PHE A 323 -10.89 -1.59 11.97
N ASP A 324 -10.32 -2.76 11.67
CA ASP A 324 -9.13 -3.25 12.35
C ASP A 324 -7.89 -3.03 11.50
N SER A 325 -7.04 -2.13 11.98
CA SER A 325 -5.78 -1.79 11.36
C SER A 325 -4.69 -2.86 11.51
N TYR A 326 -4.98 -4.00 12.16
CA TYR A 326 -4.03 -5.10 12.33
C TYR A 326 -3.35 -5.53 11.03
N PHE A 327 -4.09 -5.69 9.92
CA PHE A 327 -3.54 -6.12 8.62
C PHE A 327 -2.66 -5.06 7.96
N VAL A 328 -2.91 -3.79 8.25
CA VAL A 328 -2.12 -2.66 7.77
C VAL A 328 -0.85 -2.48 8.61
N ASN A 329 -0.97 -2.66 9.92
CA ASN A 329 0.10 -2.38 10.88
C ASN A 329 1.05 -3.57 11.11
N ASN A 330 0.55 -4.80 10.97
CA ASN A 330 1.35 -6.01 11.12
C ASN A 330 1.76 -6.53 9.73
N THR A 331 2.89 -6.03 9.23
CA THR A 331 3.42 -6.44 7.94
C THR A 331 3.62 -7.96 7.91
N GLY A 332 4.30 -8.57 8.88
CA GLY A 332 4.59 -10.02 8.89
C GLY A 332 3.36 -10.96 8.98
N GLY A 333 2.32 -10.56 9.72
CA GLY A 333 1.08 -11.33 9.85
C GLY A 333 0.15 -11.13 8.64
N GLY A 334 0.04 -9.90 8.14
CA GLY A 334 -0.81 -9.55 6.99
C GLY A 334 -0.52 -10.43 5.78
N TYR A 335 0.75 -10.64 5.42
CA TYR A 335 1.18 -11.50 4.30
C TYR A 335 0.57 -12.91 4.31
N ARG A 336 0.29 -13.47 5.49
CA ARG A 336 -0.19 -14.85 5.63
C ARG A 336 -1.66 -15.03 5.28
N TYR A 337 -2.39 -13.93 5.23
CA TYR A 337 -3.80 -13.88 4.84
C TYR A 337 -3.98 -13.37 3.41
N TRP A 338 -2.87 -13.15 2.70
CA TRP A 338 -2.91 -12.68 1.33
C TRP A 338 -3.44 -13.79 0.44
N ILE A 339 -4.42 -13.41 -0.37
CA ILE A 339 -5.12 -14.24 -1.33
C ILE A 339 -4.10 -14.95 -2.23
N PRO A 340 -4.07 -16.31 -2.25
CA PRO A 340 -3.32 -17.06 -3.24
C PRO A 340 -3.65 -16.56 -4.66
N GLY A 341 -2.67 -15.97 -5.34
CA GLY A 341 -2.79 -15.49 -6.71
C GLY A 341 -2.94 -13.98 -6.91
N GLN A 342 -2.91 -13.17 -5.85
CA GLN A 342 -2.88 -11.69 -5.95
C GLN A 342 -1.49 -11.06 -5.66
N TRP A 343 -0.43 -11.86 -5.78
CA TRP A 343 0.97 -11.46 -5.66
C TRP A 343 1.45 -10.68 -6.88
#